data_AF-A0A1X7FIM6-F1
#
_entry.id   AF-A0A1X7FIM6-F1
#
_cell.length_a   1.000
_cell.length_b   1.000
_cell.length_c   1.000
_cell.angle_alpha   90.00
_cell.angle_beta   90.00
_cell.angle_gamma   90.00
#
_symmetry.space_group_name_H-M   'P 1'
#
loop_
_entity.id
_entity.type
_entity.pdbx_description
1 polymer ?
#
loop_
_entity_poly.entity_id
_entity_poly.type
_entity_poly.pdbx_seq_one_letter_code
_entity_poly.pdbx_strand_id
1 'polypeptide(L)'
;MFSHGHAGANAYARVGVETGVMGANPHRLILMLYQGARQAIAQARMHLQQGNVGPRGEAIGKALNIIGSGLQASLNKEVGGEVAERLDALYSYMTRRLLQANIEQSDAMLVEVDGLLGTLEEAWIGIGAEVARMAAQGSPEVQR
;
A
#
# COMPACT_ATOMS: atom_id res chain seq x y z
N MET A 1 -16.36 -23.92 1.22
CA MET A 1 -14.92 -23.58 1.10
C MET A 1 -14.83 -22.19 0.50
N PHE A 2 -14.54 -21.15 1.29
CA PHE A 2 -14.35 -19.79 0.79
C PHE A 2 -12.84 -19.52 0.69
N SER A 3 -12.35 -19.36 -0.54
CA SER A 3 -10.95 -19.03 -0.80
C SER A 3 -10.73 -17.54 -0.52
N HIS A 4 -10.19 -17.23 0.66
CA HIS A 4 -9.91 -15.86 1.11
C HIS A 4 -8.62 -15.29 0.49
N GLY A 5 -7.81 -16.11 -0.20
CA GLY A 5 -6.54 -15.67 -0.79
C GLY A 5 -6.68 -14.88 -2.10
N HIS A 6 -7.71 -15.17 -2.92
CA HIS A 6 -7.81 -14.58 -4.26
C HIS A 6 -8.29 -13.12 -4.26
N ALA A 7 -9.11 -12.72 -3.28
CA ALA A 7 -9.71 -11.39 -3.26
C ALA A 7 -8.70 -10.27 -2.99
N GLY A 8 -7.66 -10.54 -2.20
CA GLY A 8 -6.63 -9.55 -1.83
C GLY A 8 -5.73 -9.12 -3.00
N ALA A 9 -5.24 -10.07 -3.80
CA ALA A 9 -4.40 -9.78 -4.96
C ALA A 9 -5.17 -8.97 -6.03
N ASN A 10 -6.43 -9.30 -6.21
CA ASN A 10 -7.32 -8.66 -7.19
C ASN A 10 -7.66 -7.21 -6.84
N ALA A 11 -7.55 -6.81 -5.58
CA ALA A 11 -7.79 -5.43 -5.16
C ALA A 11 -6.80 -4.42 -5.77
N TYR A 12 -5.59 -4.84 -6.14
CA TYR A 12 -4.54 -3.97 -6.73
C TYR A 12 -4.30 -4.23 -8.23
N ALA A 13 -5.21 -4.94 -8.89
CA ALA A 13 -5.02 -5.47 -10.25
C ALA A 13 -4.72 -4.39 -11.33
N ARG A 14 -5.01 -3.10 -11.09
CA ARG A 14 -4.76 -2.03 -12.06
C ARG A 14 -3.28 -1.80 -12.38
N VAL A 15 -2.34 -2.26 -11.55
CA VAL A 15 -0.90 -2.04 -11.78
C VAL A 15 -0.30 -3.06 -12.78
N GLY A 16 -1.00 -4.15 -13.10
CA GLY A 16 -0.46 -5.24 -13.94
C GLY A 16 -0.89 -5.26 -15.40
N VAL A 17 -1.98 -4.59 -15.78
CA VAL A 17 -2.65 -4.87 -17.07
C VAL A 17 -2.20 -3.93 -18.20
N GLU A 18 -1.66 -2.74 -17.90
CA GLU A 18 -1.43 -1.72 -18.95
C GLU A 18 -0.03 -1.69 -19.56
N THR A 19 0.99 -2.33 -18.99
CA THR A 19 2.35 -2.01 -19.44
C THR A 19 3.01 -3.03 -20.34
N GLY A 20 2.81 -4.36 -20.21
CA GLY A 20 3.65 -5.30 -20.98
C GLY A 20 5.17 -4.98 -20.85
N VAL A 21 5.56 -4.27 -19.78
CA VAL A 21 6.92 -3.80 -19.56
C VAL A 21 7.62 -4.83 -18.70
N MET A 22 8.62 -5.45 -19.31
CA MET A 22 9.62 -6.27 -18.63
C MET A 22 10.23 -5.50 -17.45
N GLY A 23 10.10 -6.02 -16.22
CA GLY A 23 11.08 -5.71 -15.17
C GLY A 23 10.59 -5.71 -13.72
N ALA A 24 9.42 -5.14 -13.43
CA ALA A 24 8.91 -5.06 -12.05
C ALA A 24 7.56 -5.78 -11.93
N ASN A 25 7.53 -6.88 -11.17
CA ASN A 25 6.29 -7.57 -10.83
C ASN A 25 5.34 -6.57 -10.12
N PRO A 26 4.10 -6.36 -10.58
CA PRO A 26 3.12 -5.45 -9.95
C PRO A 26 2.99 -5.64 -8.44
N HIS A 27 3.15 -6.88 -7.98
CA HIS A 27 3.20 -7.22 -6.56
C HIS A 27 4.33 -6.50 -5.81
N ARG A 28 5.52 -6.42 -6.42
CA ARG A 28 6.69 -5.72 -5.86
C ARG A 28 6.49 -4.20 -5.83
N LEU A 29 5.79 -3.63 -6.80
CA LEU A 29 5.51 -2.18 -6.82
C LEU A 29 4.63 -1.77 -5.63
N ILE A 30 3.55 -2.51 -5.36
CA ILE A 30 2.71 -2.26 -4.18
C ILE A 30 3.50 -2.42 -2.88
N LEU A 31 4.36 -3.45 -2.80
CA LEU A 31 5.24 -3.63 -1.65
C LEU A 31 6.17 -2.42 -1.42
N MET A 32 6.77 -1.91 -2.50
CA MET A 32 7.63 -0.71 -2.43
C MET A 32 6.85 0.54 -2.00
N LEU A 33 5.57 0.66 -2.37
CA LEU A 33 4.71 1.76 -1.90
C LEU A 33 4.45 1.66 -0.39
N TYR A 34 4.14 0.48 0.13
CA TYR A 34 4.01 0.30 1.59
C TYR A 34 5.29 0.70 2.33
N GLN A 35 6.43 0.17 1.88
CA GLN A 35 7.74 0.47 2.47
C GLN A 35 8.07 1.96 2.39
N GLY A 36 7.81 2.60 1.26
CA GLY A 36 8.02 4.03 1.06
C GLY A 36 7.14 4.91 1.95
N ALA A 37 5.86 4.54 2.14
CA ALA A 37 4.96 5.25 3.05
C ALA A 37 5.44 5.15 4.50
N ARG A 38 5.79 3.95 4.95
CA ARG A 38 6.33 3.70 6.30
C ARG A 38 7.64 4.44 6.56
N GLN A 39 8.54 4.44 5.59
CA GLN A 39 9.79 5.21 5.67
C GLN A 39 9.53 6.71 5.80
N ALA A 40 8.57 7.25 5.04
CA ALA A 40 8.18 8.66 5.14
C ALA A 40 7.57 8.98 6.52
N ILE A 41 6.76 8.09 7.09
CA ILE A 41 6.25 8.24 8.46
C ILE A 41 7.39 8.21 9.48
N ALA A 42 8.34 7.28 9.35
CA ALA A 42 9.50 7.23 10.24
C ALA A 42 10.32 8.53 10.21
N GLN A 43 10.50 9.14 9.02
CA GLN A 43 11.15 10.45 8.87
C GLN A 43 10.32 11.57 9.54
N ALA A 44 9.00 11.56 9.37
CA ALA A 44 8.12 12.51 10.03
C ALA A 44 8.23 12.44 11.56
N ARG A 45 8.32 11.24 12.13
CA ARG A 45 8.51 11.01 13.57
C ARG A 45 9.86 11.54 14.05
N MET A 46 10.94 11.28 13.31
CA MET A 46 12.26 11.82 13.61
C MET A 46 12.24 13.36 13.62
N HIS A 47 11.66 13.99 12.60
CA HIS A 47 11.55 15.44 12.53
C HIS A 47 10.65 16.02 13.63
N LEU A 48 9.58 15.32 14.01
CA LEU A 48 8.73 15.69 15.14
C LEU A 48 9.52 15.73 16.45
N GLN A 49 10.31 14.69 16.74
CA GLN A 49 11.15 14.62 17.94
C GLN A 49 12.22 15.71 17.99
N GLN A 50 12.70 16.15 16.83
CA GLN A 50 13.70 17.21 16.69
C GLN A 50 13.08 18.62 16.66
N GLY A 51 11.75 18.76 16.64
CA GLY A 51 11.08 20.06 16.49
C GLY A 51 11.14 20.65 15.07
N ASN A 52 11.52 19.87 14.07
CA ASN A 52 11.70 20.30 12.69
C ASN A 52 10.36 20.34 11.92
N VAL A 53 9.60 21.44 12.07
CA VAL A 53 8.23 21.56 11.53
C VAL A 53 8.14 21.45 10.00
N GLY A 54 8.99 22.16 9.26
CA GLY A 54 8.99 22.13 7.79
C GLY A 54 9.26 20.73 7.24
N PRO A 55 10.42 20.12 7.57
CA PRO A 55 10.76 18.76 7.16
C PRO A 55 9.74 17.71 7.63
N ARG A 56 9.12 17.88 8.81
CA ARG A 56 8.02 17.02 9.26
C ARG A 56 6.84 17.09 8.29
N GLY A 57 6.42 18.30 7.90
CA GLY A 57 5.34 18.51 6.96
C GLY A 57 5.62 17.88 5.59
N GLU A 58 6.84 18.01 5.08
CA GLU A 58 7.27 17.38 3.83
C GLU A 58 7.21 15.85 3.90
N ALA A 59 7.72 15.26 4.98
CA ALA A 59 7.68 13.81 5.21
C ALA A 59 6.24 13.27 5.33
N ILE A 60 5.36 13.98 6.04
CA ILE A 60 3.93 13.63 6.12
C ILE A 60 3.27 13.78 4.75
N GLY A 61 3.54 14.86 4.01
CA GLY A 61 3.04 15.07 2.66
C GLY A 61 3.45 13.94 1.70
N LYS A 62 4.68 13.45 1.82
CA LYS A 62 5.15 12.29 1.07
C LYS A 62 4.37 11.03 1.42
N ALA A 63 4.14 10.74 2.70
CA ALA A 63 3.34 9.59 3.13
C ALA A 63 1.90 9.68 2.59
N LEU A 64 1.27 10.86 2.67
CA LEU A 64 -0.06 11.13 2.12
C LEU A 64 -0.15 10.88 0.62
N ASN A 65 0.84 11.35 -0.16
CA ASN A 65 0.88 11.13 -1.61
C ASN A 65 1.02 9.64 -1.94
N ILE A 66 1.87 8.90 -1.22
CA ILE A 66 2.04 7.47 -1.46
C ILE A 66 0.75 6.69 -1.14
N ILE A 67 0.08 7.02 -0.03
CA ILE A 67 -1.17 6.35 0.36
C ILE A 67 -2.30 6.71 -0.61
N GLY A 68 -2.57 8.01 -0.82
CA GLY A 68 -3.72 8.47 -1.61
C GLY A 68 -3.52 8.31 -3.12
N SER A 69 -2.41 8.82 -3.65
CA SER A 69 -2.13 8.81 -5.09
C SER A 69 -1.42 7.56 -5.58
N GLY A 70 -0.84 6.76 -4.68
CA GLY A 70 -0.23 5.47 -4.99
C GLY A 70 -1.16 4.31 -4.69
N LEU A 71 -1.27 3.95 -3.41
CA LEU A 71 -1.99 2.74 -2.96
C LEU A 71 -3.49 2.81 -3.24
N GLN A 72 -4.16 3.87 -2.78
CA GLN A 72 -5.60 4.02 -2.92
C GLN A 72 -6.02 4.18 -4.39
N ALA A 73 -5.29 4.98 -5.17
CA ALA A 73 -5.54 5.13 -6.61
C ALA A 73 -5.32 3.83 -7.42
N SER A 74 -4.46 2.93 -6.92
CA SER A 74 -4.21 1.63 -7.55
C SER A 74 -5.28 0.57 -7.28
N LEU A 75 -6.25 0.87 -6.41
CA LEU A 75 -7.34 -0.05 -6.10
C LEU A 75 -8.26 -0.23 -7.32
N ASN A 76 -8.54 -1.49 -7.66
CA ASN A 76 -9.56 -1.85 -8.64
C ASN A 76 -10.84 -2.24 -7.90
N LYS A 77 -11.80 -1.31 -7.81
CA LYS A 77 -13.08 -1.54 -7.13
C LYS A 77 -14.00 -2.50 -7.89
N GLU A 78 -13.87 -2.60 -9.21
CA GLU A 78 -14.67 -3.50 -10.04
C GLU A 78 -14.28 -4.97 -9.83
N VAL A 79 -12.97 -5.24 -9.72
CA VAL A 79 -12.44 -6.60 -9.58
C VAL A 79 -12.21 -6.99 -8.11
N GLY A 80 -11.83 -6.04 -7.26
CA GLY A 80 -11.56 -6.26 -5.84
C GLY A 80 -12.80 -6.25 -4.95
N GLY A 81 -13.94 -5.77 -5.45
CA GLY A 81 -15.23 -5.75 -4.75
C GLY A 81 -15.12 -5.21 -3.31
N GLU A 82 -15.70 -5.93 -2.35
CA GLU A 82 -15.73 -5.53 -0.94
C GLU A 82 -14.34 -5.33 -0.33
N VAL A 83 -13.32 -6.07 -0.77
CA VAL A 83 -11.95 -5.91 -0.26
C VAL A 83 -11.36 -4.58 -0.68
N ALA A 84 -11.57 -4.18 -1.94
CA ALA A 84 -11.11 -2.87 -2.42
C ALA A 84 -11.83 -1.72 -1.70
N GLU A 85 -13.13 -1.85 -1.39
CA GLU A 85 -13.87 -0.85 -0.63
C GLU A 85 -13.37 -0.71 0.82
N ARG A 86 -13.11 -1.83 1.50
CA ARG A 86 -12.56 -1.82 2.86
C ARG A 86 -11.16 -1.21 2.90
N LEU A 87 -10.31 -1.51 1.91
CA LEU A 87 -8.99 -0.91 1.77
C LEU A 87 -9.08 0.59 1.49
N ASP A 88 -9.98 1.02 0.61
CA ASP A 88 -10.23 2.44 0.30
C ASP A 88 -10.66 3.22 1.56
N ALA A 89 -11.54 2.65 2.37
CA ALA A 89 -11.97 3.22 3.64
C ALA A 89 -10.81 3.31 4.65
N LEU A 90 -9.97 2.28 4.72
CA LEU A 90 -8.81 2.24 5.61
C LEU A 90 -7.75 3.28 5.19
N TYR A 91 -7.45 3.41 3.89
CA TYR A 91 -6.54 4.44 3.39
C TYR A 91 -7.08 5.85 3.62
N SER A 92 -8.37 6.05 3.44
CA SER A 92 -9.02 7.33 3.76
C SER A 92 -8.94 7.66 5.26
N TYR A 93 -9.01 6.66 6.13
CA TYR A 93 -8.79 6.83 7.56
C TYR A 93 -7.34 7.22 7.87
N MET A 94 -6.35 6.50 7.30
CA MET A 94 -4.93 6.79 7.51
C MET A 94 -4.55 8.20 7.05
N THR A 95 -5.04 8.65 5.90
CA THR A 95 -4.73 10.00 5.40
C THR A 95 -5.28 11.10 6.30
N ARG A 96 -6.53 10.98 6.77
CA ARG A 96 -7.09 11.89 7.78
C ARG A 96 -6.27 11.87 9.08
N ARG A 97 -5.84 10.68 9.51
CA ARG A 97 -5.06 10.52 10.75
C ARG A 97 -3.67 11.15 10.65
N LEU A 98 -2.99 11.03 9.52
CA LEU A 98 -1.70 11.69 9.26
C LEU A 98 -1.82 13.21 9.21
N LEU A 99 -2.89 13.74 8.62
CA LEU A 99 -3.17 15.18 8.64
C LEU A 99 -3.38 15.68 10.08
N GLN A 100 -4.18 14.95 10.87
CA GLN A 100 -4.39 15.29 12.28
C GLN A 100 -3.08 15.22 13.08
N ALA A 101 -2.28 14.18 12.85
CA ALA A 101 -0.97 14.01 13.49
C ALA A 101 -0.04 15.21 13.23
N ASN A 102 -0.09 15.80 12.03
CA ASN A 102 0.71 16.97 11.70
C ASN A 102 0.25 18.22 12.47
N ILE A 103 -1.06 18.43 12.57
CA ILE A 103 -1.67 19.59 13.26
C ILE A 103 -1.44 19.48 14.77
N GLU A 104 -1.72 18.31 15.35
CA GLU A 104 -1.61 18.07 16.80
C GLU A 104 -0.20 17.68 17.26
N GLN A 105 0.74 17.51 16.32
CA GLN A 105 2.11 17.09 16.63
C GLN A 105 2.16 15.74 17.36
N SER A 106 1.27 14.81 16.99
CA SER A 106 1.05 13.56 17.72
C SER A 106 1.87 12.39 17.14
N ASP A 107 2.94 11.99 17.84
CA ASP A 107 3.73 10.79 17.49
C ASP A 107 2.88 9.52 17.56
N ALA A 108 1.94 9.44 18.49
CA ALA A 108 1.06 8.29 18.66
C ALA A 108 0.21 8.03 17.40
N MET A 109 -0.29 9.10 16.76
CA MET A 109 -1.04 8.98 15.50
C MET A 109 -0.15 8.52 14.34
N LEU A 110 1.12 8.95 14.31
CA LEU A 110 2.09 8.49 13.32
C LEU A 110 2.40 6.99 13.52
N VAL A 111 2.59 6.55 14.77
CA VAL A 111 2.80 5.14 15.12
C VAL A 111 1.61 4.28 14.72
N GLU A 112 0.39 4.75 14.99
CA GLU A 112 -0.84 4.04 14.62
C GLU A 112 -0.91 3.79 13.11
N VAL A 113 -0.67 4.81 12.30
CA VAL A 113 -0.70 4.67 10.83
C VAL A 113 0.45 3.77 10.34
N ASP A 114 1.65 3.88 10.90
CA ASP A 114 2.76 2.98 10.55
C ASP A 114 2.41 1.51 10.86
N GLY A 115 1.78 1.24 12.00
CA GLY A 115 1.36 -0.11 12.39
C GLY A 115 0.29 -0.69 11.47
N LEU A 116 -0.69 0.12 11.06
CA LEU A 116 -1.70 -0.31 10.08
C LEU A 116 -1.06 -0.62 8.72
N LEU A 117 -0.14 0.24 8.24
CA LEU A 117 0.61 -0.03 7.00
C LEU A 117 1.48 -1.28 7.11
N GLY A 118 2.14 -1.51 8.26
CA GLY A 118 2.94 -2.72 8.50
C GLY A 118 2.10 -3.99 8.45
N THR A 119 0.89 -3.97 9.02
CA THR A 119 -0.04 -5.09 8.94
C THR A 119 -0.46 -5.39 7.49
N LEU A 120 -0.74 -4.34 6.69
CA LEU A 120 -1.06 -4.50 5.27
C LEU A 120 0.14 -4.97 4.45
N GLU A 121 1.35 -4.49 4.75
CA GLU A 121 2.61 -4.91 4.14
C GLU A 121 2.84 -6.41 4.35
N GLU A 122 2.72 -6.89 5.60
CA GLU A 122 2.88 -8.30 5.94
C GLU A 122 1.84 -9.18 5.24
N ALA A 123 0.57 -8.77 5.26
CA ALA A 123 -0.49 -9.46 4.55
C ALA A 123 -0.22 -9.53 3.04
N TRP A 124 0.32 -8.45 2.46
CA TRP A 124 0.71 -8.40 1.06
C TRP A 124 1.88 -9.34 0.75
N ILE A 125 2.94 -9.35 1.56
CA ILE A 125 4.05 -10.29 1.39
C ILE A 125 3.56 -11.74 1.43
N GLY A 126 2.62 -12.05 2.34
CA GLY A 126 2.05 -13.39 2.52
C GLY A 126 1.38 -13.97 1.26
N ILE A 127 0.79 -13.14 0.40
CA ILE A 127 0.16 -13.60 -0.84
C ILE A 127 1.13 -13.73 -2.02
N GLY A 128 2.36 -13.21 -1.89
CA GLY A 128 3.33 -13.17 -2.99
C GLY A 128 3.74 -14.55 -3.54
N ALA A 129 3.88 -15.56 -2.66
CA ALA A 129 4.20 -16.92 -3.06
C ALA A 129 3.06 -17.58 -3.88
N GLU A 130 1.81 -17.28 -3.53
CA GLU A 130 0.64 -17.78 -4.25
C GLU A 130 0.48 -17.10 -5.61
N VAL A 131 0.63 -15.78 -5.66
CA VAL A 131 0.61 -15.01 -6.92
C VAL A 131 1.71 -15.49 -7.88
N ALA A 132 2.91 -15.77 -7.37
CA ALA A 132 4.01 -16.31 -8.18
C ALA A 132 3.72 -17.72 -8.71
N ARG A 133 3.10 -18.59 -7.91
CA ARG A 133 2.67 -19.93 -8.33
C ARG A 133 1.60 -19.87 -9.42
N MET A 134 0.60 -19.00 -9.27
CA MET A 134 -0.46 -18.83 -10.26
C MET A 134 0.10 -18.32 -11.61
N ALA A 135 1.02 -17.36 -11.58
CA ALA A 135 1.69 -16.86 -12.79
C ALA A 135 2.50 -17.96 -13.52
N ALA A 136 3.12 -18.87 -12.76
CA ALA A 136 3.86 -20.00 -13.32
C ALA A 136 2.94 -21.10 -13.91
N GLN A 137 1.73 -21.28 -13.38
CA GLN A 137 0.76 -22.29 -13.83
C GLN A 137 -0.13 -21.81 -15.00
N GLY A 138 -0.25 -20.50 -15.21
CA GLY A 138 -1.09 -19.89 -16.24
C GLY A 138 -0.45 -19.70 -17.63
N SER A 139 0.74 -20.27 -17.89
CA SER A 139 1.33 -20.29 -19.23
C SER A 139 0.93 -21.60 -19.94
N PRO A 140 -0.08 -21.62 -20.83
CA PRO A 140 -0.26 -22.78 -21.67
C PRO A 140 0.93 -22.82 -22.63
N GLU A 141 1.63 -23.96 -22.64
CA GLU A 141 2.50 -24.32 -23.76
C GLU A 141 1.73 -24.04 -25.05
N VAL A 142 2.26 -23.10 -25.84
CA VAL A 142 1.92 -22.99 -27.25
C VAL A 142 2.45 -24.27 -27.89
N GLN A 143 1.65 -25.33 -27.82
CA GLN A 143 1.94 -26.60 -28.47
C GLN A 143 1.77 -26.39 -29.97
N ARG A 144 2.88 -26.63 -30.68
CA ARG A 144 3.08 -26.53 -32.13
C ARG A 144 2.10 -27.36 -32.95
#